data_AF-A0AA94JHK5-F1
#
_entry.id   AF-A0AA94JHK5-F1
#
_cell.length_a   1.000
_cell.length_b   1.000
_cell.length_c   1.000
_cell.angle_alpha   90.00
_cell.angle_beta   90.00
_cell.angle_gamma   90.00
#
_symmetry.space_group_name_H-M   'P 1'
#
loop_
_entity.id
_entity.type
_entity.pdbx_description
1 polymer ?
#
loop_
_entity_poly.entity_id
_entity_poly.type
_entity_poly.pdbx_seq_one_letter_code
_entity_poly.pdbx_strand_id
1 'polypeptide(L)'
;MGTIQVKPWGEGQGDFVLINEEDFDKDVHELYGDKKPTAKEVKAAKLLADTKAAKLLADTKAALTEKGIAFEEGADQAALQALLDAAV
;
A
#
# COMPACT_ATOMS: atom_id res chain seq x y z
N MET A 1 -14.88 -5.15 14.99
CA MET A 1 -14.74 -6.49 15.57
C MET A 1 -15.01 -7.51 14.47
N GLY A 2 -14.11 -7.62 13.49
CA GLY A 2 -14.12 -8.75 12.59
C GLY A 2 -13.30 -9.87 13.19
N THR A 3 -13.76 -11.09 12.95
CA THR A 3 -13.04 -12.30 13.30
C THR A 3 -12.56 -12.96 12.02
N ILE A 4 -11.31 -13.40 12.02
CA ILE A 4 -10.69 -14.13 10.91
C ILE A 4 -10.50 -15.60 11.31
N GLN A 5 -10.46 -16.46 10.30
CA GLN A 5 -10.14 -17.87 10.48
C GLN A 5 -8.64 -18.07 10.23
N VAL A 6 -7.98 -18.80 11.11
CA VAL A 6 -6.54 -19.06 11.13
C VAL A 6 -6.29 -20.55 11.36
N LYS A 7 -5.19 -21.07 10.86
CA LYS A 7 -4.81 -22.48 10.95
C LYS A 7 -4.64 -22.84 12.41
N PRO A 8 -5.01 -24.07 12.79
CA PRO A 8 -4.75 -24.54 14.13
C PRO A 8 -3.23 -24.60 14.35
N TRP A 9 -2.77 -23.98 15.43
CA TRP A 9 -1.36 -23.99 15.86
C TRP A 9 -1.13 -24.82 17.13
N GLY A 10 -2.18 -25.46 17.65
CA GLY A 10 -2.10 -26.33 18.82
C GLY A 10 -2.95 -27.60 18.67
N GLU A 11 -2.51 -28.67 19.33
CA GLU A 11 -3.30 -29.91 19.43
C GLU A 11 -4.61 -29.63 20.18
N GLY A 12 -5.74 -29.88 19.52
CA GLY A 12 -7.09 -29.70 20.08
C GLY A 12 -7.87 -28.47 19.57
N GLN A 13 -7.30 -27.68 18.65
CA GLN A 13 -7.92 -26.46 18.11
C GLN A 13 -8.94 -26.70 16.96
N GLY A 14 -9.19 -27.95 16.58
CA GLY A 14 -10.10 -28.29 15.48
C GLY A 14 -9.47 -28.08 14.10
N ASP A 15 -10.30 -27.94 13.06
CA ASP A 15 -9.85 -27.75 11.66
C ASP A 15 -9.37 -26.30 11.40
N PHE A 16 -9.86 -25.34 12.18
CA PHE A 16 -9.49 -23.92 12.14
C PHE A 16 -9.81 -23.21 13.47
N VAL A 17 -9.08 -22.12 13.74
CA VAL A 17 -9.30 -21.24 14.90
C VAL A 17 -9.87 -19.91 14.43
N LEU A 18 -10.88 -19.38 15.13
CA LEU A 18 -11.37 -18.02 14.90
C LEU A 18 -10.67 -17.09 15.88
N ILE A 19 -9.97 -16.09 15.37
CA ILE A 19 -9.40 -15.01 16.19
C ILE A 19 -9.89 -13.66 15.73
N ASN A 20 -9.72 -12.65 16.57
CA ASN A 20 -9.98 -11.27 16.18
C ASN A 20 -8.88 -10.80 15.20
N GLU A 21 -9.24 -9.92 14.28
CA GLU A 21 -8.26 -9.29 13.37
C GLU A 21 -7.10 -8.59 14.11
N GLU A 22 -7.40 -8.03 15.29
CA GLU A 22 -6.42 -7.33 16.14
C GLU A 22 -5.45 -8.29 16.82
N ASP A 23 -5.83 -9.56 16.96
CA ASP A 23 -5.03 -10.63 17.55
C ASP A 23 -4.28 -11.43 16.46
N PHE A 24 -4.48 -11.08 15.18
CA PHE A 24 -3.78 -11.73 14.08
C PHE A 24 -2.30 -11.35 14.07
N ASP A 25 -1.47 -12.30 14.47
CA ASP A 25 -0.02 -12.17 14.38
C ASP A 25 0.50 -13.05 13.25
N LYS A 26 1.03 -12.45 12.18
CA LYS A 26 1.53 -13.17 11.00
C LYS A 26 2.69 -14.14 11.28
N ASP A 27 3.33 -14.02 12.44
CA ASP A 27 4.45 -14.89 12.86
C ASP A 27 3.95 -16.16 13.57
N VAL A 28 2.78 -16.09 14.21
CA VAL A 28 2.19 -17.17 15.02
C VAL A 28 0.94 -17.77 14.38
N HIS A 29 0.15 -16.94 13.70
CA HIS A 29 -1.14 -17.25 13.10
C HIS A 29 -1.02 -17.25 11.56
N GLU A 30 -1.38 -18.38 10.92
CA GLU A 30 -1.47 -18.47 9.45
C GLU A 30 -2.95 -18.48 9.05
N LEU A 31 -3.44 -17.51 8.25
CA LEU A 31 -4.87 -17.45 7.91
C LEU A 31 -5.40 -18.73 7.23
N TYR A 32 -6.47 -19.30 7.80
CA TYR A 32 -7.16 -20.48 7.32
C TYR A 32 -8.15 -20.05 6.25
N GLY A 33 -7.83 -20.37 5.00
CA GLY A 33 -8.65 -19.95 3.87
C GLY A 33 -8.32 -18.55 3.36
N ASP A 34 -7.16 -17.98 3.68
CA ASP A 34 -6.70 -16.79 2.98
C ASP A 34 -6.57 -17.14 1.50
N LYS A 35 -7.49 -16.58 0.72
CA LYS A 35 -7.25 -16.23 -0.67
C LYS A 35 -6.00 -15.36 -0.66
N LYS A 36 -4.84 -16.02 -0.75
CA LYS A 36 -3.57 -15.45 -1.18
C LYS A 36 -3.93 -14.36 -2.18
N PRO A 37 -3.66 -13.07 -1.90
CA PRO A 37 -4.12 -11.97 -2.73
C PRO A 37 -3.78 -12.37 -4.14
N THR A 38 -4.82 -12.60 -4.94
CA THR A 38 -4.59 -13.26 -6.22
C THR A 38 -3.61 -12.37 -6.98
N ALA A 39 -2.79 -12.93 -7.87
CA ALA A 39 -1.88 -12.09 -8.67
C ALA A 39 -2.61 -10.89 -9.31
N LYS A 40 -3.92 -11.00 -9.51
CA LYS A 40 -4.86 -9.95 -9.90
C LYS A 40 -5.01 -8.80 -8.89
N GLU A 41 -5.12 -9.08 -7.59
CA GLU A 41 -5.23 -8.07 -6.53
C GLU A 41 -3.90 -7.40 -6.23
N VAL A 42 -2.80 -8.15 -6.24
CA VAL A 42 -1.44 -7.56 -6.15
C VAL A 42 -1.18 -6.66 -7.36
N LYS A 43 -1.60 -7.07 -8.56
CA LYS A 43 -1.48 -6.26 -9.77
C LYS A 43 -2.42 -5.06 -9.74
N ALA A 44 -3.63 -5.17 -9.19
CA ALA A 44 -4.56 -4.06 -9.02
C ALA A 44 -4.03 -3.04 -8.00
N ALA A 45 -3.52 -3.49 -6.85
CA ALA A 45 -2.90 -2.62 -5.86
C ALA A 45 -1.65 -1.92 -6.41
N LYS A 46 -0.83 -2.63 -7.19
CA LYS A 46 0.33 -2.02 -7.86
C LYS A 46 -0.07 -1.03 -8.95
N LEU A 47 -1.13 -1.30 -9.71
CA LEU A 47 -1.65 -0.37 -10.73
C LEU A 47 -2.25 0.89 -10.09
N LEU A 48 -2.96 0.73 -8.97
CA LEU A 48 -3.47 1.85 -8.19
C LEU A 48 -2.34 2.70 -7.60
N ALA A 49 -1.28 2.07 -7.09
CA ALA A 49 -0.09 2.77 -6.61
C ALA A 49 0.64 3.51 -7.74
N ASP A 50 0.78 2.89 -8.91
CA ASP A 50 1.37 3.49 -10.11
C ASP A 50 0.56 4.69 -10.62
N THR A 51 -0.77 4.55 -10.65
CA THR A 51 -1.68 5.64 -11.03
C THR A 51 -1.60 6.80 -10.03
N LYS A 52 -1.52 6.48 -8.74
CA LYS A 52 -1.37 7.49 -7.69
C LYS A 52 -0.03 8.22 -7.79
N ALA A 53 1.06 7.50 -8.07
CA ALA A 53 2.38 8.08 -8.27
C ALA A 53 2.42 8.99 -9.51
N ALA A 54 1.85 8.55 -10.63
CA ALA A 54 1.74 9.36 -11.85
C ALA A 54 0.91 10.64 -11.62
N LYS A 55 -0.21 10.53 -10.88
CA LYS A 55 -1.03 11.69 -10.53
C LYS A 55 -0.29 12.66 -9.60
N LEU A 56 0.45 12.15 -8.61
CA LEU A 56 1.26 12.99 -7.72
C LEU A 56 2.35 13.73 -8.49
N LEU A 57 3.08 13.03 -9.35
CA LEU A 57 4.10 13.63 -10.22
C LEU A 57 3.52 14.74 -11.10
N ALA A 58 2.38 14.49 -11.75
CA ALA A 58 1.73 15.49 -12.58
C ALA A 58 1.29 16.73 -11.78
N ASP A 59 0.74 16.52 -10.58
CA ASP A 59 0.33 17.60 -9.67
C ASP A 59 1.53 18.45 -9.21
N THR A 60 2.63 17.81 -8.79
CA THR A 60 3.86 18.51 -8.40
C THR A 60 4.46 19.30 -9.57
N LYS A 61 4.51 18.71 -10.78
CA LYS A 61 4.99 19.41 -11.99
C LYS A 61 4.11 20.60 -12.36
N ALA A 62 2.80 20.47 -12.24
CA ALA A 62 1.86 21.56 -12.48
C ALA A 62 2.06 22.70 -11.49
N ALA A 63 2.21 22.39 -10.20
CA ALA A 63 2.42 23.38 -9.15
C ALA A 63 3.77 24.11 -9.29
N LEU A 64 4.85 23.40 -9.65
CA LEU A 64 6.14 24.03 -9.97
C LEU A 64 6.04 24.97 -11.18
N THR A 65 5.33 24.56 -12.23
CA THR A 65 5.08 25.40 -13.42
C THR A 65 4.27 26.64 -13.06
N GLU A 66 3.24 26.49 -12.22
CA GLU A 66 2.41 27.60 -11.74
C GLU A 66 3.21 28.60 -10.90
N LYS A 67 4.18 28.11 -10.12
CA LYS A 67 5.14 28.93 -9.37
C LYS A 67 6.26 29.53 -10.24
N GLY A 68 6.34 29.14 -11.52
CA GLY A 68 7.39 29.58 -12.44
C GLY A 68 8.78 28.97 -12.17
N ILE A 69 8.82 27.80 -11.52
CA ILE A 69 10.05 27.09 -11.17
C ILE A 69 10.38 26.11 -12.28
N ALA A 70 11.56 26.26 -12.88
CA ALA A 70 12.05 25.30 -13.86
C ALA A 70 12.49 24.00 -13.17
N PHE A 71 12.01 22.86 -13.66
CA PHE A 71 12.39 21.53 -13.20
C PHE A 71 12.70 20.62 -14.39
N GLU A 72 13.58 19.63 -14.18
CA GLU A 72 13.85 18.64 -15.22
C GLU A 72 12.71 17.61 -15.29
N GLU A 73 12.29 17.26 -16.52
CA GLU A 73 11.17 16.34 -16.73
C GLU A 73 11.46 14.91 -16.20
N GLY A 74 12.74 14.59 -16.03
CA GLY A 74 13.25 13.34 -15.43
C GLY A 74 13.62 13.43 -13.94
N ALA A 75 13.38 14.55 -13.26
CA ALA A 75 13.65 14.65 -11.83
C ALA A 75 12.71 13.74 -11.02
N ASP A 76 13.25 13.08 -10.00
CA ASP A 76 12.49 12.22 -9.09
C ASP A 76 11.34 12.99 -8.41
N GLN A 77 10.25 12.28 -8.11
CA GLN A 77 9.08 12.85 -7.42
C GLN A 77 9.47 13.58 -6.14
N ALA A 78 10.42 13.03 -5.38
CA ALA A 78 10.93 13.65 -4.17
C ALA A 78 11.66 14.97 -4.44
N ALA A 79 12.44 15.06 -5.51
CA ALA A 79 13.16 16.28 -5.89
C ALA A 79 12.18 17.37 -6.36
N LEU A 80 11.20 17.00 -7.19
CA LEU A 80 10.13 17.91 -7.62
C LEU A 80 9.32 18.43 -6.42
N GLN A 81 9.00 17.55 -5.47
CA GLN A 81 8.23 17.91 -4.28
C GLN A 81 9.02 18.83 -3.34
N ALA A 82 10.32 18.57 -3.17
CA ALA A 82 11.19 19.43 -2.37
C ALA A 82 11.34 20.83 -2.98
N LEU A 83 11.45 20.94 -4.30
CA LEU A 83 11.45 22.23 -5.00
C LEU A 83 10.14 22.98 -4.80
N LEU A 84 9.01 22.27 -4.79
CA LEU A 84 7.70 22.88 -4.59
C LEU A 84 7.54 23.37 -3.15
N ASP A 85 7.93 22.57 -2.17
CA ASP A 85 7.89 22.90 -0.74
C ASP A 85 8.84 24.04 -0.38
N ALA A 86 10.03 24.10 -0.99
CA ALA A 86 10.95 25.21 -0.79
C ALA A 86 10.44 26.56 -1.35
N ALA A 87 9.41 26.54 -2.21
CA ALA A 87 8.85 27.71 -2.87
C ALA A 87 7.39 28.03 -2.48
N VAL A 88 6.87 27.33 -1.47
CA VAL A 88 5.57 27.65 -0.84
C VAL A 88 5.72 28.78 0.18
#